data_AF-A0A2H3GG92-F1
#
_entry.id   AF-A0A2H3GG92-F1
#
_cell.length_a   1.000
_cell.length_b   1.000
_cell.length_c   1.000
_cell.angle_alpha   90.00
_cell.angle_beta   90.00
_cell.angle_gamma   90.00
#
_symmetry.space_group_name_H-M   'P 1'
#
loop_
_entity.id
_entity.type
_entity.pdbx_description
1 polymer ?
#
loop_
_entity_poly.entity_id
_entity_poly.type
_entity_poly.pdbx_seq_one_letter_code
_entity_poly.pdbx_strand_id
1 'polypeptide(L)'
;MADALVEKAITTFGRVDIVINNARFAKQTLFESTTDAFFTEIMDVHVRGSFNVTQAAWPHMKKQKYGRIIMIPSHWIFWKEEQSIYAAAKFALIGLTKTLYIEGKEYNISVNAVATAGFTDQIVANTKANQGQELMKEFVPAAQASPAIVWLVHEDCKVTGETVGAMGKIVSRIFVAETHGFQGAAGEEWTPETVRDNWSKVDDGKGFGIWKSTDEMGAAVFPRLMGA
;
A
#
# COMPACT_ATOMS: atom_id res chain seq x y z
N MET A 1 -0.13 22.35 9.34
CA MET A 1 -1.51 21.81 9.22
C MET A 1 -1.64 20.43 9.85
N ALA A 2 -0.78 19.46 9.53
CA ALA A 2 -0.81 18.14 10.17
C ALA A 2 -0.55 18.20 11.70
N ASP A 3 0.43 18.99 12.15
CA ASP A 3 0.68 19.18 13.58
C ASP A 3 -0.54 19.73 14.31
N ALA A 4 -1.20 20.75 13.74
CA ALA A 4 -2.42 21.32 14.31
C ALA A 4 -3.57 20.30 14.40
N LEU A 5 -3.69 19.37 13.44
CA LEU A 5 -4.68 18.29 13.48
C LEU A 5 -4.40 17.32 14.64
N VAL A 6 -3.15 16.88 14.77
CA VAL A 6 -2.73 15.96 15.84
C VAL A 6 -2.81 16.65 17.21
N GLU A 7 -2.32 17.88 17.31
CA GLU A 7 -2.42 18.71 18.51
C GLU A 7 -3.87 18.93 18.92
N LYS A 8 -4.78 19.15 17.97
CA LYS A 8 -6.21 19.24 18.29
C LYS A 8 -6.75 17.96 18.91
N ALA A 9 -6.36 16.80 18.39
CA ALA A 9 -6.75 15.52 18.97
C ALA A 9 -6.15 15.30 20.37
N ILE A 10 -4.87 15.64 20.57
CA ILE A 10 -4.21 15.57 21.88
C ILE A 10 -4.86 16.52 22.90
N THR A 11 -5.11 17.77 22.53
CA THR A 11 -5.72 18.76 23.44
C THR A 11 -7.17 18.43 23.78
N THR A 12 -7.90 17.78 22.87
CA THR A 12 -9.31 17.43 23.06
C THR A 12 -9.49 16.11 23.81
N PHE A 13 -8.69 15.09 23.49
CA PHE A 13 -8.88 13.70 23.95
C PHE A 13 -7.72 13.16 24.82
N GLY A 14 -6.63 13.92 24.95
CA GLY A 14 -5.45 13.56 25.75
C GLY A 14 -4.43 12.65 25.06
N ARG A 15 -4.81 11.97 23.97
CA ARG A 15 -3.94 11.03 23.22
C ARG A 15 -4.40 10.83 21.77
N VAL A 16 -3.53 10.23 20.95
CA VAL A 16 -3.84 9.76 19.60
C VAL A 16 -3.36 8.33 19.45
N ASP A 17 -4.30 7.40 19.29
CA ASP A 17 -4.02 5.96 19.22
C ASP A 17 -4.03 5.41 17.81
N ILE A 18 -4.88 5.98 16.96
CA ILE A 18 -5.19 5.47 15.63
C ILE A 18 -5.12 6.62 14.63
N VAL A 19 -4.39 6.40 13.53
CA VAL A 19 -4.35 7.32 12.38
C VAL A 19 -4.79 6.56 11.13
N ILE A 20 -5.85 7.05 10.47
CA ILE A 20 -6.32 6.50 9.20
C ILE A 20 -6.10 7.56 8.12
N ASN A 21 -5.06 7.38 7.31
CA ASN A 21 -4.72 8.28 6.21
C ASN A 21 -5.65 8.02 5.01
N ASN A 22 -6.88 8.56 5.09
CA ASN A 22 -7.96 8.33 4.12
C ASN A 22 -8.15 9.45 3.09
N ALA A 23 -7.65 10.66 3.35
CA ALA A 23 -7.82 11.80 2.45
C ALA A 23 -7.29 11.46 1.04
N ARG A 24 -8.15 11.60 0.03
CA ARG A 24 -7.83 11.20 -1.34
C ARG A 24 -8.74 11.89 -2.35
N PHE A 25 -8.21 12.06 -3.55
CA PHE A 25 -8.99 12.34 -4.75
C PHE A 25 -8.42 11.59 -5.95
N ALA A 26 -9.20 11.41 -7.01
CA ALA A 26 -8.76 10.80 -8.26
C ALA A 26 -9.38 11.53 -9.45
N LYS A 27 -8.60 11.69 -10.51
CA LYS A 27 -9.00 12.20 -11.81
C LYS A 27 -8.26 11.36 -12.88
N GLN A 28 -8.98 10.94 -13.92
CA GLN A 28 -8.37 10.25 -15.06
C GLN A 28 -7.66 11.24 -15.98
N THR A 29 -6.42 10.92 -16.31
CA THR A 29 -5.56 11.75 -17.15
C THR A 29 -4.63 10.83 -17.94
N LEU A 30 -4.54 11.03 -19.25
CA LEU A 30 -3.51 10.39 -20.09
C LEU A 30 -2.12 10.81 -19.63
N PHE A 31 -1.12 9.94 -19.78
CA PHE A 31 0.21 10.22 -19.24
C PHE A 31 0.83 11.46 -19.89
N GLU A 32 0.75 11.59 -21.21
CA GLU A 32 1.22 12.73 -22.00
C GLU A 32 0.47 14.04 -21.68
N SER A 33 -0.72 13.95 -21.09
CA SER A 33 -1.53 15.10 -20.67
C SER A 33 -1.34 15.45 -19.19
N THR A 34 -0.47 14.74 -18.47
CA THR A 34 -0.20 15.01 -17.06
C THR A 34 0.69 16.24 -16.93
N THR A 35 0.20 17.27 -16.26
CA THR A 35 0.97 18.47 -15.94
C THR A 35 1.74 18.31 -14.63
N ASP A 36 2.84 19.05 -14.48
CA ASP A 36 3.60 19.08 -13.21
C ASP A 36 2.73 19.52 -12.02
N ALA A 37 1.78 20.43 -12.26
CA ALA A 37 0.84 20.87 -11.24
C ALA A 37 -0.06 19.72 -10.77
N PHE A 38 -0.61 18.93 -11.70
CA PHE A 38 -1.43 17.78 -11.36
C PHE A 38 -0.61 16.65 -10.71
N PHE A 39 0.61 16.42 -11.17
CA PHE A 39 1.54 15.51 -10.51
C PHE A 39 1.78 15.91 -9.05
N THR A 40 2.11 17.18 -8.83
CA THR A 40 2.35 17.73 -7.50
C THR A 40 1.12 17.60 -6.62
N GLU A 41 -0.07 17.93 -7.15
CA GLU A 41 -1.33 17.82 -6.40
C GLU A 41 -1.61 16.38 -5.93
N ILE A 42 -1.44 15.39 -6.81
CA ILE A 42 -1.60 13.97 -6.47
C ILE A 42 -0.57 13.54 -5.41
N MET A 43 0.71 13.87 -5.61
CA MET A 43 1.74 13.50 -4.64
C MET A 43 1.55 14.18 -3.29
N ASP A 44 1.10 15.44 -3.29
CA ASP A 44 0.93 16.25 -2.09
C ASP A 44 -0.23 15.75 -1.23
N VAL A 45 -1.39 15.46 -1.82
CA VAL A 45 -2.53 14.95 -1.05
C VAL A 45 -2.29 13.52 -0.58
N HIS A 46 -1.84 12.64 -1.47
CA HIS A 46 -1.80 11.21 -1.17
C HIS A 46 -0.55 10.84 -0.37
N VAL A 47 0.63 11.22 -0.83
CA VAL A 47 1.90 10.78 -0.23
C VAL A 47 2.34 11.75 0.85
N ARG A 48 2.53 13.03 0.52
CA ARG A 48 3.02 14.04 1.48
C ARG A 48 2.02 14.26 2.61
N GLY A 49 0.73 14.27 2.33
CA GLY A 49 -0.34 14.37 3.33
C GLY A 49 -0.29 13.22 4.34
N SER A 50 -0.25 11.97 3.85
CA SER A 50 -0.15 10.78 4.70
C SER A 50 1.14 10.76 5.53
N PHE A 51 2.26 11.15 4.92
CA PHE A 51 3.54 11.31 5.59
C PHE A 51 3.44 12.34 6.72
N ASN A 52 2.97 13.56 6.43
CA ASN A 52 2.91 14.66 7.41
C ASN A 52 2.03 14.31 8.61
N VAL A 53 0.83 13.74 8.39
CA VAL A 53 -0.08 13.35 9.48
C VAL A 53 0.53 12.23 10.33
N THR A 54 1.11 11.23 9.69
CA THR A 54 1.78 10.13 10.37
C THR A 54 2.98 10.62 11.18
N GLN A 55 3.82 11.47 10.58
CA GLN A 55 5.00 12.05 11.22
C GLN A 55 4.62 12.88 12.45
N ALA A 56 3.56 13.70 12.37
CA ALA A 56 3.08 14.49 13.50
C ALA A 56 2.59 13.60 14.66
N ALA A 57 1.91 12.48 14.39
CA ALA A 57 1.43 11.56 15.42
C ALA A 57 2.53 10.65 16.00
N TRP A 58 3.61 10.42 15.25
CA TRP A 58 4.64 9.43 15.55
C TRP A 58 5.32 9.62 16.93
N PRO A 59 5.77 10.82 17.35
CA PRO A 59 6.39 11.00 18.67
C PRO A 59 5.44 10.66 19.82
N HIS A 60 4.14 10.96 19.67
CA HIS A 60 3.13 10.65 20.67
C HIS A 60 2.93 9.14 20.80
N MET A 61 2.76 8.44 19.66
CA MET A 61 2.63 6.99 19.60
C MET A 61 3.87 6.27 20.18
N LYS A 62 5.08 6.77 19.86
CA LYS A 62 6.34 6.26 20.43
C LYS A 62 6.41 6.40 21.94
N LYS A 63 6.05 7.57 22.47
CA LYS A 63 6.07 7.86 23.91
C LYS A 63 5.10 6.96 24.68
N GLN A 64 3.91 6.71 24.14
CA GLN A 64 2.89 5.89 24.81
C GLN A 64 3.04 4.38 24.55
N LYS A 65 3.99 3.95 23.70
CA LYS A 65 4.20 2.55 23.30
C LYS A 65 2.93 1.88 22.74
N TYR A 66 2.18 2.64 21.93
CA TYR A 66 1.00 2.16 21.24
C TYR A 66 0.69 3.04 20.03
N GLY A 67 0.42 2.43 18.87
CA GLY A 67 -0.12 3.12 17.71
C GLY A 67 -0.68 2.16 16.67
N ARG A 68 -1.70 2.59 15.93
CA ARG A 68 -2.26 1.84 14.80
C ARG A 68 -2.45 2.79 13.63
N ILE A 69 -1.81 2.48 12.51
CA ILE A 69 -1.79 3.36 11.34
C ILE A 69 -2.31 2.60 10.13
N ILE A 70 -3.23 3.22 9.41
CA ILE A 70 -3.76 2.71 8.15
C ILE A 70 -3.42 3.68 7.04
N MET A 71 -2.74 3.17 6.02
CA MET A 71 -2.58 3.83 4.72
C MET A 71 -3.67 3.34 3.77
N ILE A 72 -4.20 4.22 2.92
CA ILE A 72 -5.25 3.87 1.96
C ILE A 72 -4.71 3.89 0.52
N PRO A 73 -4.16 2.76 0.02
CA PRO A 73 -3.85 2.56 -1.40
C PRO A 73 -5.16 2.41 -2.21
N SER A 74 -5.09 1.78 -3.39
CA SER A 74 -6.24 1.49 -4.25
C SER A 74 -6.02 0.18 -4.98
N HIS A 75 -7.10 -0.48 -5.42
CA HIS A 75 -7.00 -1.60 -6.37
C HIS A 75 -6.53 -1.16 -7.77
N TRP A 76 -6.52 0.15 -8.07
CA TRP A 76 -6.00 0.68 -9.34
C TRP A 76 -4.48 0.57 -9.48
N ILE A 77 -3.79 0.10 -8.44
CA ILE A 77 -2.40 -0.38 -8.53
C ILE A 77 -2.25 -1.55 -9.50
N PHE A 78 -3.32 -2.30 -9.79
CA PHE A 78 -3.34 -3.36 -10.80
C PHE A 78 -3.57 -2.80 -12.22
N TRP A 79 -2.73 -1.84 -12.61
CA TRP A 79 -2.57 -1.41 -14.01
C TRP A 79 -3.81 -0.73 -14.62
N LYS A 80 -4.50 0.10 -13.85
CA LYS A 80 -5.63 0.89 -14.39
C LYS A 80 -5.11 1.93 -15.39
N GLU A 81 -5.66 1.91 -16.61
CA GLU A 81 -5.39 2.92 -17.64
C GLU A 81 -5.71 4.34 -17.15
N GLU A 82 -4.97 5.33 -17.66
CA GLU A 82 -5.15 6.76 -17.36
C GLU A 82 -5.02 7.11 -15.86
N GLN A 83 -4.27 6.29 -15.10
CA GLN A 83 -4.06 6.44 -13.66
C GLN A 83 -2.59 6.33 -13.24
N SER A 84 -1.62 6.50 -14.14
CA SER A 84 -0.19 6.26 -13.87
C SER A 84 0.33 6.97 -12.62
N ILE A 85 0.09 8.28 -12.49
CA ILE A 85 0.55 9.07 -11.34
C ILE A 85 -0.21 8.72 -10.05
N TYR A 86 -1.52 8.49 -10.16
CA TYR A 86 -2.32 8.05 -9.03
C TYR A 86 -1.86 6.67 -8.53
N ALA A 87 -1.62 5.71 -9.43
CA ALA A 87 -1.11 4.40 -9.12
C ALA A 87 0.28 4.47 -8.47
N ALA A 88 1.18 5.32 -8.98
CA ALA A 88 2.48 5.57 -8.36
C ALA A 88 2.33 6.09 -6.92
N ALA A 89 1.48 7.08 -6.68
CA ALA A 89 1.20 7.59 -5.34
C ALA A 89 0.60 6.50 -4.42
N LYS A 90 -0.29 5.65 -4.92
CA LYS A 90 -0.88 4.56 -4.13
C LYS A 90 0.11 3.43 -3.85
N PHE A 91 1.04 3.13 -4.74
CA PHE A 91 2.16 2.23 -4.46
C PHE A 91 3.13 2.81 -3.43
N ALA A 92 3.39 4.13 -3.46
CA ALA A 92 4.23 4.78 -2.45
C ALA A 92 3.67 4.59 -1.03
N LEU A 93 2.34 4.57 -0.86
CA LEU A 93 1.69 4.25 0.42
C LEU A 93 1.94 2.81 0.89
N ILE A 94 2.02 1.85 -0.04
CA ILE A 94 2.42 0.47 0.28
C ILE A 94 3.89 0.46 0.71
N GLY A 95 4.77 1.17 -0.01
CA GLY A 95 6.18 1.33 0.36
C GLY A 95 6.36 1.91 1.76
N LEU A 96 5.70 3.03 2.07
CA LEU A 96 5.71 3.64 3.41
C LEU A 96 5.24 2.66 4.49
N THR A 97 4.19 1.88 4.21
CA THR A 97 3.69 0.85 5.13
C THR A 97 4.75 -0.21 5.44
N LYS A 98 5.45 -0.71 4.41
CA LYS A 98 6.45 -1.77 4.53
C LYS A 98 7.69 -1.36 5.33
N THR A 99 8.01 -0.08 5.39
CA THR A 99 9.16 0.39 6.18
C THR A 99 8.73 0.86 7.58
N LEU A 100 7.64 1.63 7.69
CA LEU A 100 7.20 2.17 8.98
C LEU A 100 6.80 1.07 9.98
N TYR A 101 6.29 -0.08 9.52
CA TYR A 101 5.98 -1.17 10.45
C TYR A 101 7.23 -1.74 11.14
N ILE A 102 8.38 -1.73 10.46
CA ILE A 102 9.67 -2.16 11.00
C ILE A 102 10.14 -1.13 12.03
N GLU A 103 10.11 0.16 11.67
CA GLU A 103 10.51 1.27 12.54
C GLU A 103 9.62 1.40 13.79
N GLY A 104 8.35 1.04 13.67
CA GLY A 104 7.35 1.09 14.74
C GLY A 104 7.37 -0.09 15.71
N LYS A 105 8.04 -1.20 15.34
CA LYS A 105 7.96 -2.50 16.04
C LYS A 105 8.28 -2.41 17.54
N GLU A 106 9.37 -1.75 17.91
CA GLU A 106 9.81 -1.60 19.32
C GLU A 106 8.90 -0.70 20.17
N TYR A 107 7.97 -0.01 19.52
CA TYR A 107 7.04 0.92 20.15
C TYR A 107 5.59 0.42 20.10
N ASN A 108 5.36 -0.84 19.67
CA ASN A 108 4.02 -1.39 19.48
C ASN A 108 3.15 -0.48 18.57
N ILE A 109 3.78 0.04 17.52
CA ILE A 109 3.12 0.78 16.45
C ILE A 109 2.94 -0.21 15.29
N SER A 110 1.69 -0.50 14.96
CA SER A 110 1.34 -1.29 13.76
C SER A 110 1.02 -0.35 12.61
N VAL A 111 1.51 -0.68 11.42
CA VAL A 111 1.22 0.07 10.18
C VAL A 111 0.78 -0.93 9.14
N ASN A 112 -0.45 -0.77 8.63
CA ASN A 112 -0.99 -1.59 7.55
C ASN A 112 -1.54 -0.69 6.43
N ALA A 113 -1.74 -1.28 5.26
CA ALA A 113 -2.37 -0.62 4.13
C ALA A 113 -3.68 -1.35 3.77
N VAL A 114 -4.74 -0.59 3.45
CA VAL A 114 -6.03 -1.16 3.04
C VAL A 114 -6.45 -0.57 1.70
N ALA A 115 -6.38 -1.37 0.64
CA ALA A 115 -6.96 -1.04 -0.64
C ALA A 115 -8.48 -1.18 -0.52
N THR A 116 -9.18 -0.07 -0.34
CA THR A 116 -10.64 -0.06 -0.21
C THR A 116 -11.30 0.11 -1.58
N ALA A 117 -12.45 -0.51 -1.77
CA ALA A 117 -13.44 -0.09 -2.77
C ALA A 117 -14.73 0.36 -2.07
N GLY A 118 -15.42 1.35 -2.65
CA GLY A 118 -16.65 1.87 -2.07
C GLY A 118 -17.40 2.73 -3.07
N PHE A 119 -18.72 2.57 -3.14
CA PHE A 119 -19.60 3.49 -3.83
C PHE A 119 -19.65 4.82 -3.06
N THR A 120 -19.19 5.90 -3.68
CA THR A 120 -19.06 7.24 -3.09
C THR A 120 -19.47 8.31 -4.10
N ASP A 121 -19.63 9.55 -3.64
CA ASP A 121 -19.91 10.71 -4.51
C ASP A 121 -18.85 10.89 -5.60
N GLN A 122 -17.59 10.54 -5.33
CA GLN A 122 -16.52 10.59 -6.33
C GLN A 122 -16.71 9.56 -7.44
N ILE A 123 -17.21 8.37 -7.12
CA ILE A 123 -17.58 7.37 -8.12
C ILE A 123 -18.74 7.91 -8.98
N VAL A 124 -19.77 8.46 -8.33
CA VAL A 124 -20.93 9.03 -9.01
C VAL A 124 -20.52 10.17 -9.96
N ALA A 125 -19.61 11.05 -9.52
CA ALA A 125 -19.12 12.17 -10.32
C ALA A 125 -18.26 11.75 -11.52
N ASN A 126 -17.50 10.65 -11.38
CA ASN A 126 -16.51 10.23 -12.38
C ASN A 126 -17.03 9.15 -13.34
N THR A 127 -18.24 8.61 -13.14
CA THR A 127 -18.79 7.54 -13.98
C THR A 127 -20.25 7.78 -14.34
N LYS A 128 -20.69 7.30 -15.51
CA LYS A 128 -22.10 7.40 -15.91
C LYS A 128 -22.94 6.39 -15.13
N ALA A 129 -24.17 6.79 -14.79
CA ALA A 129 -25.18 5.88 -14.27
C ALA A 129 -25.39 4.71 -15.23
N ASN A 130 -25.08 3.50 -14.76
CA ASN A 130 -25.16 2.26 -15.50
C ASN A 130 -25.32 1.07 -14.53
N GLN A 131 -25.53 -0.12 -15.07
CA GLN A 131 -25.67 -1.35 -14.29
C GLN A 131 -24.49 -1.58 -13.34
N GLY A 132 -23.27 -1.19 -13.72
CA GLY A 132 -22.08 -1.29 -12.87
C GLY A 132 -22.15 -0.40 -11.63
N GLN A 133 -22.69 0.82 -11.73
CA GLN A 133 -22.92 1.67 -10.56
C GLN A 133 -23.95 1.08 -9.61
N GLU A 134 -25.06 0.53 -10.12
CA GLU A 134 -26.08 -0.12 -9.28
C GLU A 134 -25.51 -1.33 -8.55
N LEU A 135 -24.70 -2.17 -9.23
CA LEU A 135 -24.00 -3.28 -8.60
C LEU A 135 -23.00 -2.79 -7.52
N MET A 136 -22.26 -1.71 -7.76
CA MET A 136 -21.37 -1.16 -6.73
C MET A 136 -22.14 -0.59 -5.55
N LYS A 137 -23.29 0.04 -5.78
CA LYS A 137 -24.16 0.55 -4.72
C LYS A 137 -24.71 -0.58 -3.86
N GLU A 138 -25.11 -1.69 -4.46
CA GLU A 138 -25.64 -2.87 -3.77
C GLU A 138 -24.55 -3.67 -3.03
N PHE A 139 -23.45 -3.99 -3.72
CA PHE A 139 -22.46 -4.97 -3.24
C PHE A 139 -21.18 -4.35 -2.67
N VAL A 140 -20.92 -3.07 -2.92
CA VAL A 140 -19.70 -2.37 -2.49
C VAL A 140 -20.03 -0.99 -1.88
N PRO A 141 -21.01 -0.86 -0.96
CA PRO A 141 -21.21 0.41 -0.25
C PRO A 141 -19.97 0.76 0.58
N ALA A 142 -19.64 2.04 0.69
CA ALA A 142 -18.40 2.51 1.30
C ALA A 142 -18.15 1.98 2.73
N ALA A 143 -19.21 1.76 3.51
CA ALA A 143 -19.12 1.22 4.87
C ALA A 143 -18.60 -0.23 4.94
N GLN A 144 -18.66 -1.01 3.86
CA GLN A 144 -18.24 -2.41 3.89
C GLN A 144 -16.73 -2.61 3.99
N ALA A 145 -15.91 -1.58 3.72
CA ALA A 145 -14.48 -1.63 4.01
C ALA A 145 -14.16 -1.48 5.51
N SER A 146 -15.07 -0.90 6.30
CA SER A 146 -14.84 -0.55 7.71
C SER A 146 -14.48 -1.75 8.60
N PRO A 147 -15.13 -2.93 8.51
CA PRO A 147 -14.77 -4.08 9.36
C PRO A 147 -13.31 -4.51 9.24
N ALA A 148 -12.75 -4.51 8.03
CA ALA A 148 -11.33 -4.85 7.82
C ALA A 148 -10.40 -3.80 8.44
N ILE A 149 -10.73 -2.50 8.27
CA ILE A 149 -9.97 -1.40 8.86
C ILE A 149 -10.03 -1.46 10.39
N VAL A 150 -11.22 -1.63 10.97
CA VAL A 150 -11.42 -1.71 12.43
C VAL A 150 -10.66 -2.88 13.02
N TRP A 151 -10.68 -4.05 12.38
CA TRP A 151 -9.87 -5.18 12.81
C TRP A 151 -8.37 -4.85 12.81
N LEU A 152 -7.85 -4.25 11.75
CA LEU A 152 -6.41 -3.93 11.63
C LEU A 152 -5.93 -2.87 12.63
N VAL A 153 -6.84 -2.08 13.20
CA VAL A 153 -6.53 -1.08 14.24
C VAL A 153 -6.97 -1.51 15.65
N HIS A 154 -7.51 -2.73 15.81
CA HIS A 154 -7.84 -3.27 17.11
C HIS A 154 -6.56 -3.62 17.90
N GLU A 155 -6.61 -3.55 19.23
CA GLU A 155 -5.44 -3.82 20.07
C GLU A 155 -5.01 -5.30 20.02
N ASP A 156 -5.97 -6.21 19.86
CA ASP A 156 -5.72 -7.65 19.72
C ASP A 156 -5.12 -8.05 18.37
N CYS A 157 -5.25 -7.20 17.36
CA CYS A 157 -4.76 -7.52 16.03
C CYS A 157 -3.22 -7.51 16.00
N LYS A 158 -2.64 -8.64 15.60
CA LYS A 158 -1.18 -8.82 15.47
C LYS A 158 -0.68 -8.59 14.05
N VAL A 159 -1.57 -8.27 13.12
CA VAL A 159 -1.22 -7.98 11.73
C VAL A 159 -0.53 -6.61 11.67
N THR A 160 0.64 -6.57 11.05
CA THR A 160 1.42 -5.35 10.81
C THR A 160 2.26 -5.52 9.55
N GLY A 161 2.49 -4.44 8.81
CA GLY A 161 3.25 -4.45 7.56
C GLY A 161 2.49 -5.05 6.39
N GLU A 162 1.20 -5.35 6.52
CA GLU A 162 0.42 -6.00 5.46
C GLU A 162 -0.33 -5.00 4.59
N THR A 163 -0.60 -5.41 3.35
CA THR A 163 -1.53 -4.73 2.46
C THR A 163 -2.74 -5.65 2.26
N VAL A 164 -3.93 -5.11 2.54
CA VAL A 164 -5.19 -5.86 2.53
C VAL A 164 -6.13 -5.25 1.50
N GLY A 165 -6.73 -6.06 0.65
CA GLY A 165 -7.87 -5.66 -0.17
C GLY A 165 -9.16 -5.76 0.65
N ALA A 166 -9.98 -4.71 0.62
CA ALA A 166 -11.31 -4.71 1.23
C ALA A 166 -12.33 -4.16 0.21
N MET A 167 -13.08 -5.07 -0.41
CA MET A 167 -14.06 -4.75 -1.43
C MET A 167 -15.36 -5.52 -1.16
N GLY A 168 -16.40 -4.79 -0.81
CA GLY A 168 -17.65 -5.39 -0.37
C GLY A 168 -17.42 -6.29 0.84
N LYS A 169 -17.92 -7.53 0.79
CA LYS A 169 -17.69 -8.55 1.83
C LYS A 169 -16.44 -9.42 1.58
N ILE A 170 -15.55 -9.01 0.68
CA ILE A 170 -14.31 -9.73 0.37
C ILE A 170 -13.14 -9.01 1.05
N VAL A 171 -12.38 -9.77 1.84
CA VAL A 171 -11.11 -9.35 2.43
C VAL A 171 -10.01 -10.24 1.87
N SER A 172 -9.00 -9.65 1.25
CA SER A 172 -7.88 -10.35 0.61
C SER A 172 -6.54 -9.78 1.07
N ARG A 173 -5.45 -10.51 0.84
CA ARG A 173 -4.10 -10.00 1.04
C ARG A 173 -3.50 -9.61 -0.32
N ILE A 174 -2.90 -8.44 -0.39
CA ILE A 174 -2.13 -7.95 -1.53
C ILE A 174 -0.66 -8.01 -1.12
N PHE A 175 0.18 -8.60 -1.95
CA PHE A 175 1.60 -8.73 -1.68
C PHE A 175 2.43 -8.55 -2.95
N VAL A 176 3.66 -8.09 -2.78
CA VAL A 176 4.69 -8.13 -3.82
C VAL A 176 5.40 -9.47 -3.68
N ALA A 177 5.54 -10.19 -4.78
CA ALA A 177 6.22 -11.47 -4.84
C ALA A 177 7.29 -11.43 -5.94
N GLU A 178 8.34 -12.20 -5.75
CA GLU A 178 9.41 -12.40 -6.71
C GLU A 178 9.46 -13.88 -7.06
N THR A 179 9.49 -14.23 -8.35
CA THR A 179 9.65 -15.63 -8.77
C THR A 179 11.01 -16.15 -8.30
N HIS A 180 11.17 -17.47 -8.19
CA HIS A 180 12.50 -18.02 -7.93
C HIS A 180 13.49 -17.72 -9.06
N GLY A 181 12.98 -17.44 -10.26
CA GLY A 181 13.76 -16.96 -11.38
C GLY A 181 14.74 -17.99 -11.93
N PHE A 182 15.56 -17.53 -12.88
CA PHE A 182 16.66 -18.31 -13.43
C PHE A 182 17.96 -17.99 -12.70
N GLN A 183 18.75 -19.03 -12.42
CA GLN A 183 20.11 -18.93 -11.89
C GLN A 183 21.07 -19.51 -12.94
N GLY A 184 22.00 -18.68 -13.42
CA GLY A 184 23.07 -19.12 -14.30
C GLY A 184 24.04 -20.06 -13.56
N ALA A 185 24.68 -20.96 -14.30
CA ALA A 185 25.65 -21.89 -13.74
C ALA A 185 27.03 -21.24 -13.55
N ALA A 186 27.80 -21.67 -12.54
CA ALA A 186 29.19 -21.27 -12.35
C ALA A 186 30.01 -21.41 -13.62
N GLY A 187 30.76 -20.36 -13.94
CA GLY A 187 31.73 -20.39 -15.03
C GLY A 187 31.13 -20.31 -16.43
N GLU A 188 29.80 -20.25 -16.58
CA GLU A 188 29.16 -19.89 -17.84
C GLU A 188 29.22 -18.38 -18.07
N GLU A 189 29.30 -17.99 -19.35
CA GLU A 189 29.29 -16.59 -19.73
C GLU A 189 27.92 -15.96 -19.47
N TRP A 190 27.89 -14.88 -18.69
CA TRP A 190 26.65 -14.16 -18.38
C TRP A 190 26.32 -13.15 -19.48
N THR A 191 25.47 -13.58 -20.42
CA THR A 191 25.08 -12.78 -21.60
C THR A 191 23.58 -12.46 -21.62
N PRO A 192 23.14 -11.43 -22.36
CA PRO A 192 21.72 -11.19 -22.63
C PRO A 192 21.00 -12.40 -23.25
N GLU A 193 21.69 -13.15 -24.12
CA GLU A 193 21.17 -14.36 -24.75
C GLU A 193 20.88 -15.45 -23.72
N THR A 194 21.78 -15.64 -22.74
CA THR A 194 21.58 -16.60 -21.65
C THR A 194 20.33 -16.29 -20.85
N VAL A 195 20.06 -15.00 -20.57
CA VAL A 195 18.82 -14.56 -19.90
C VAL A 195 17.59 -14.78 -20.80
N ARG A 196 17.64 -14.37 -22.07
CA ARG A 196 16.55 -14.54 -23.06
C ARG A 196 16.15 -16.01 -23.18
N ASP A 197 17.13 -16.89 -23.37
CA ASP A 197 16.90 -18.31 -23.64
C ASP A 197 16.38 -19.06 -22.40
N ASN A 198 16.50 -18.46 -21.21
CA ASN A 198 15.97 -18.98 -19.96
C ASN A 198 14.79 -18.17 -19.40
N TRP A 199 14.20 -17.25 -20.18
CA TRP A 199 13.16 -16.34 -19.68
C TRP A 199 11.92 -17.06 -19.15
N SER A 200 11.59 -18.24 -19.68
CA SER A 200 10.47 -19.06 -19.18
C SER A 200 10.63 -19.48 -17.71
N LYS A 201 11.86 -19.60 -17.21
CA LYS A 201 12.15 -19.85 -15.79
C LYS A 201 12.05 -18.57 -14.95
N VAL A 202 12.34 -17.41 -15.56
CA VAL A 202 12.15 -16.09 -14.93
C VAL A 202 10.66 -15.82 -14.71
N ASP A 203 9.83 -16.14 -15.70
CA ASP A 203 8.38 -15.90 -15.69
C ASP A 203 7.56 -17.02 -15.02
N ASP A 204 8.20 -18.04 -14.43
CA ASP A 204 7.49 -19.14 -13.76
C ASP A 204 6.83 -18.66 -12.45
N GLY A 205 5.55 -18.27 -12.54
CA GLY A 205 4.74 -17.82 -11.41
C GLY A 205 4.31 -18.93 -10.43
N LYS A 206 4.69 -20.20 -10.63
CA LYS A 206 4.33 -21.30 -9.71
C LYS A 206 5.15 -21.29 -8.42
N GLY A 207 6.38 -20.77 -8.47
CA GLY A 207 7.30 -20.68 -7.34
C GLY A 207 7.76 -19.26 -7.10
N PHE A 208 7.38 -18.67 -5.97
CA PHE A 208 7.73 -17.30 -5.63
C PHE A 208 7.99 -17.12 -4.13
N GLY A 209 8.82 -16.13 -3.81
CA GLY A 209 9.01 -15.64 -2.45
C GLY A 209 8.13 -14.41 -2.18
N ILE A 210 7.57 -14.33 -0.97
CA ILE A 210 6.97 -13.10 -0.43
C ILE A 210 7.87 -12.61 0.70
N TRP A 211 8.74 -11.66 0.40
CA TRP A 211 9.73 -11.16 1.35
C TRP A 211 9.13 -10.10 2.29
N LYS A 212 9.43 -10.18 3.59
CA LYS A 212 9.00 -9.19 4.59
C LYS A 212 10.08 -8.15 4.91
N SER A 213 11.33 -8.43 4.56
CA SER A 213 12.47 -7.52 4.65
C SER A 213 13.53 -7.85 3.61
N THR A 214 14.46 -6.92 3.41
CA THR A 214 15.67 -7.14 2.60
C THR A 214 16.56 -8.24 3.19
N ASP A 215 16.57 -8.40 4.51
CA ASP A 215 17.34 -9.45 5.18
C ASP A 215 16.78 -10.85 4.87
N GLU A 216 15.45 -10.99 4.87
CA GLU A 216 14.79 -12.25 4.52
C GLU A 216 15.05 -12.62 3.05
N MET A 217 14.92 -11.65 2.15
CA MET A 217 15.27 -11.84 0.74
C MET A 217 16.75 -12.22 0.57
N GLY A 218 17.66 -11.51 1.24
CA GLY A 218 19.09 -11.80 1.21
C GLY A 218 19.41 -13.22 1.70
N ALA A 219 18.78 -13.66 2.79
CA ALA A 219 18.97 -15.01 3.32
C ALA A 219 18.53 -16.11 2.34
N ALA A 220 17.56 -15.82 1.47
CA ALA A 220 17.11 -16.74 0.43
C ALA A 220 17.97 -16.70 -0.85
N VAL A 221 18.49 -15.52 -1.22
CA VAL A 221 19.17 -15.29 -2.50
C VAL A 221 20.69 -15.44 -2.40
N PHE A 222 21.35 -14.97 -1.35
CA PHE A 222 22.82 -15.04 -1.25
C PHE A 222 23.37 -16.47 -1.26
N PRO A 223 22.76 -17.48 -0.59
CA PRO A 223 23.24 -18.86 -0.68
C PRO A 223 23.22 -19.39 -2.11
N ARG A 224 22.23 -18.98 -2.91
CA ARG A 224 22.15 -19.34 -4.32
C ARG A 224 23.32 -18.74 -5.09
N LEU A 225 23.62 -17.47 -4.89
CA LEU A 225 24.75 -16.80 -5.55
C LEU A 225 26.11 -17.39 -5.18
N MET A 226 26.30 -17.81 -3.92
CA MET A 226 27.58 -18.37 -3.45
C MET A 226 27.77 -19.85 -3.84
N GLY A 227 26.68 -20.57 -4.07
CA GLY A 227 26.71 -21.96 -4.54
C GLY A 227 26.53 -22.10 -6.05
N ALA A 228 26.38 -20.98 -6.77
CA ALA A 228 26.23 -20.92 -8.23
C ALA A 228 27.55 -21.25 -8.91
#